data_AF-A0A0X7BCA8-F1
#
_entry.id   AF-A0A0X7BCA8-F1
#
_cell.length_a   1.000
_cell.length_b   1.000
_cell.length_c   1.000
_cell.angle_alpha   90.00
_cell.angle_beta   90.00
_cell.angle_gamma   90.00
#
_symmetry.space_group_name_H-M   'P 1'
#
loop_
_entity.id
_entity.type
_entity.pdbx_description
1 polymer ?
#
loop_
_entity_poly.entity_id
_entity_poly.type
_entity_poly.pdbx_seq_one_letter_code
_entity_poly.pdbx_strand_id
1 'polypeptide(L)'
;MKKIALLILPILLYISCTNDESFPKTENITSGSKWTLQIGSTPTEVYKQLQELGTQKNFNDLGISNRKPFLNPNELKSDLSLYRAITLQSPSEVIERVLIQFDQNKVKEIEKGGALLNPIAKWPENMSDEATILLNDPIDGIKQKLLSIYQDPTYKDYKIILSNKWLEKPFDTDMANYNEWNFTFDTDISTSRSGSSSVYLFFKNDKLSKIQHIYNENDTMN
;
A
#
# COMPACT_ATOMS: atom_id res chain seq x y z
N MET A 1 -10.11 67.50 -34.24
CA MET A 1 -9.37 67.00 -33.07
C MET A 1 -10.19 67.22 -31.81
N LYS A 2 -10.68 66.15 -31.17
CA LYS A 2 -10.98 66.06 -29.73
C LYS A 2 -11.23 64.57 -29.43
N LYS A 3 -10.26 63.94 -28.77
CA LYS A 3 -10.26 62.52 -28.39
C LYS A 3 -11.07 62.40 -27.10
N ILE A 4 -12.11 61.56 -27.08
CA ILE A 4 -12.75 61.12 -25.85
C ILE A 4 -12.26 59.69 -25.61
N ALA A 5 -11.34 59.54 -24.67
CA ALA A 5 -10.89 58.25 -24.17
C ALA A 5 -11.94 57.73 -23.19
N LEU A 6 -12.65 56.67 -23.54
CA LEU A 6 -13.49 55.93 -22.59
C LEU A 6 -12.60 54.90 -21.89
N LEU A 7 -12.38 55.12 -20.60
CA LEU A 7 -11.62 54.26 -19.71
C LEU A 7 -12.36 52.94 -19.44
N ILE A 8 -11.59 51.87 -19.55
CA ILE A 8 -11.93 50.47 -19.29
C ILE A 8 -12.22 50.30 -17.80
N LEU A 9 -13.38 49.74 -17.46
CA LEU A 9 -13.68 49.22 -16.12
C LEU A 9 -13.64 47.68 -16.20
N PRO A 10 -12.60 46.98 -15.69
CA PRO A 10 -12.70 45.55 -15.50
C PRO A 10 -13.57 45.31 -14.26
N ILE A 11 -14.79 44.83 -14.48
CA ILE A 11 -15.67 44.35 -13.41
C ILE A 11 -14.94 43.21 -12.71
N LEU A 12 -14.60 43.44 -11.43
CA LEU A 12 -14.12 42.46 -10.48
C LEU A 12 -15.10 41.27 -10.45
N LEU A 13 -14.69 40.15 -11.03
CA LEU A 13 -15.32 38.86 -10.80
C LEU A 13 -15.02 38.46 -9.35
N TYR A 14 -15.92 38.82 -8.44
CA TYR A 14 -16.00 38.20 -7.12
C TYR A 14 -16.45 36.75 -7.31
N ILE A 15 -15.48 35.86 -7.53
CA ILE A 15 -15.70 34.43 -7.36
C ILE A 15 -15.92 34.24 -5.85
N SER A 16 -17.19 34.15 -5.46
CA SER A 16 -17.55 33.63 -4.14
C SER A 16 -17.08 32.17 -4.10
N CYS A 17 -15.93 31.93 -3.48
CA CYS A 17 -15.57 30.59 -3.02
C CYS A 17 -16.57 30.22 -1.93
N THR A 18 -17.66 29.57 -2.31
CA THR A 18 -18.44 28.79 -1.36
C THR A 18 -17.51 27.69 -0.85
N ASN A 19 -17.12 27.76 0.43
CA ASN A 19 -16.43 26.66 1.09
C ASN A 19 -17.39 25.48 1.11
N ASP A 20 -17.22 24.57 0.16
CA ASP A 20 -17.94 23.31 0.15
C ASP A 20 -17.43 22.47 1.33
N GLU A 21 -18.29 22.29 2.34
CA GLU A 21 -18.02 21.45 3.50
C GLU A 21 -18.32 19.97 3.21
N SER A 22 -18.60 19.60 1.95
CA SER A 22 -18.76 18.20 1.58
C SER A 22 -17.44 17.43 1.57
N PHE A 23 -17.51 16.19 2.06
CA PHE A 23 -16.45 15.20 2.02
C PHE A 23 -16.93 13.98 1.20
N PRO A 24 -16.03 13.25 0.51
CA PRO A 24 -14.58 13.44 0.44
C PRO A 24 -14.12 14.66 -0.36
N LYS A 25 -13.05 15.31 0.09
CA LYS A 25 -12.28 16.26 -0.71
C LYS A 25 -11.22 15.52 -1.50
N THR A 26 -11.18 15.73 -2.81
CA THR A 26 -10.18 15.09 -3.70
C THR A 26 -9.29 16.14 -4.34
N GLU A 27 -7.98 15.98 -4.18
CA GLU A 27 -6.97 16.82 -4.82
C GLU A 27 -6.09 15.97 -5.74
N ASN A 28 -5.79 16.51 -6.93
CA ASN A 28 -4.81 15.93 -7.87
C ASN A 28 -3.66 16.90 -8.07
N ILE A 29 -2.45 16.47 -7.73
CA ILE A 29 -1.22 17.25 -7.84
C ILE A 29 -0.39 16.64 -8.97
N THR A 30 -0.15 17.40 -10.03
CA THR A 30 0.60 16.97 -11.23
C THR A 30 1.82 17.85 -11.52
N SER A 31 2.11 18.81 -10.66
CA SER A 31 3.30 19.66 -10.71
C SER A 31 3.69 20.12 -9.29
N GLY A 32 4.96 20.46 -9.07
CA GLY A 32 5.44 20.91 -7.76
C GLY A 32 5.58 19.76 -6.75
N SER A 33 5.22 20.02 -5.50
CA SER A 33 5.30 19.03 -4.42
C SER A 33 4.12 19.11 -3.45
N LYS A 34 3.91 18.02 -2.71
CA LYS A 34 2.99 17.95 -1.57
C LYS A 34 3.62 17.11 -0.47
N TRP A 35 3.75 17.67 0.74
CA TRP A 35 4.39 17.02 1.88
C TRP A 35 5.77 16.42 1.56
N THR A 36 6.61 17.19 0.89
CA THR A 36 7.95 16.78 0.38
C THR A 36 7.94 15.78 -0.78
N LEU A 37 6.80 15.18 -1.13
CA LEU A 37 6.66 14.35 -2.31
C LEU A 37 6.71 15.22 -3.57
N GLN A 38 7.78 15.08 -4.33
CA GLN A 38 8.07 15.94 -5.48
C GLN A 38 7.71 15.25 -6.80
N ILE A 39 6.83 15.86 -7.58
CA ILE A 39 6.54 15.41 -8.95
C ILE A 39 7.85 15.43 -9.77
N GLY A 40 8.10 14.36 -10.52
CA GLY A 40 9.35 14.14 -11.25
C GLY A 40 10.44 13.39 -10.47
N SER A 41 10.16 12.93 -9.25
CA SER A 41 11.05 12.05 -8.49
C SER A 41 10.98 10.62 -9.02
N THR A 42 12.10 9.89 -8.99
CA THR A 42 12.16 8.44 -9.23
C THR A 42 11.48 7.64 -8.11
N PRO A 43 11.10 6.37 -8.33
CA PRO A 43 10.61 5.49 -7.26
C PRO A 43 11.48 5.47 -6.00
N THR A 44 12.80 5.38 -6.15
CA THR A 44 13.72 5.36 -4.99
C THR A 44 13.73 6.69 -4.23
N GLU A 45 13.71 7.83 -4.94
CA GLU A 45 13.61 9.15 -4.31
C GLU A 45 12.27 9.35 -3.59
N VAL A 46 11.17 8.94 -4.22
CA VAL A 46 9.83 8.96 -3.60
C VAL A 46 9.80 8.08 -2.36
N TYR A 47 10.40 6.89 -2.42
CA TYR A 47 10.45 5.99 -1.28
C TYR A 47 11.15 6.64 -0.08
N LYS A 48 12.29 7.31 -0.31
CA LYS A 48 12.98 8.07 0.75
C LYS A 48 12.11 9.21 1.31
N GLN A 49 11.46 9.98 0.45
CA GLN A 49 10.52 11.04 0.86
C GLN A 49 9.37 10.46 1.70
N LEU A 50 8.87 9.27 1.33
CA LEU A 50 7.84 8.58 2.10
C LEU A 50 8.34 8.16 3.48
N GLN A 51 9.57 7.67 3.64
CA GLN A 51 10.10 7.32 4.96
C GLN A 51 10.14 8.51 5.91
N GLU A 52 10.55 9.68 5.40
CA GLU A 52 10.52 10.94 6.15
C GLU A 52 9.07 11.35 6.48
N LEU A 53 8.17 11.27 5.50
CA LEU A 53 6.76 11.60 5.67
C LEU A 53 6.03 10.66 6.64
N GLY A 54 6.35 9.36 6.61
CA GLY A 54 5.81 8.34 7.50
C GLY A 54 6.10 8.63 8.96
N THR A 55 7.30 9.14 9.24
CA THR A 55 7.66 9.64 10.58
C THR A 55 6.83 10.87 10.97
N GLN A 56 6.63 11.81 10.04
CA GLN A 56 5.88 13.04 10.31
C GLN A 56 4.37 12.83 10.47
N LYS A 57 3.82 11.83 9.77
CA LYS A 57 2.38 11.54 9.69
C LYS A 57 1.98 10.25 10.40
N ASN A 58 2.92 9.62 11.09
CA ASN A 58 2.73 8.40 11.87
C ASN A 58 2.08 7.25 11.07
N PHE A 59 2.59 6.97 9.87
CA PHE A 59 2.25 5.75 9.12
C PHE A 59 3.51 4.95 8.78
N ASN A 60 3.37 3.63 8.69
CA ASN A 60 4.48 2.72 8.37
C ASN A 60 4.13 1.72 7.25
N ASP A 61 3.01 1.95 6.56
CA ASP A 61 2.45 1.02 5.58
C ASP A 61 2.46 1.62 4.20
N LEU A 62 3.03 0.88 3.26
CA LEU A 62 3.01 1.24 1.86
C LEU A 62 2.42 0.09 1.04
N GLY A 63 1.24 0.34 0.47
CA GLY A 63 0.58 -0.52 -0.48
C GLY A 63 1.17 -0.36 -1.88
N ILE A 64 1.25 -1.46 -2.61
CA ILE A 64 1.66 -1.49 -4.01
C ILE A 64 0.47 -1.99 -4.83
N SER A 65 -0.19 -1.05 -5.51
CA SER A 65 -1.39 -1.34 -6.28
C SER A 65 -1.04 -2.15 -7.53
N ASN A 66 -2.00 -2.99 -7.96
CA ASN A 66 -1.90 -3.77 -9.20
C ASN A 66 -0.69 -4.72 -9.27
N ARG A 67 -0.11 -5.09 -8.12
CA ARG A 67 0.88 -6.16 -8.07
C ARG A 67 0.23 -7.47 -8.47
N LYS A 68 0.75 -8.08 -9.56
CA LYS A 68 0.28 -9.39 -10.00
C LYS A 68 0.72 -10.45 -8.98
N PRO A 69 -0.15 -11.42 -8.64
CA PRO A 69 0.27 -12.56 -7.84
C PRO A 69 1.39 -13.35 -8.54
N PHE A 70 2.37 -13.81 -7.78
CA PHE A 70 3.40 -14.74 -8.26
C PHE A 70 2.80 -16.14 -8.39
N LEU A 71 3.12 -16.84 -9.47
CA LEU A 71 2.54 -18.16 -9.79
C LEU A 71 3.35 -19.33 -9.20
N ASN A 72 4.57 -19.04 -8.73
CA ASN A 72 5.44 -19.99 -8.05
C ASN A 72 6.46 -19.26 -7.15
N PRO A 73 7.06 -19.95 -6.16
CA PRO A 73 8.03 -19.32 -5.25
C PRO A 73 9.34 -18.85 -5.91
N ASN A 74 9.69 -19.35 -7.11
CA ASN A 74 10.92 -18.94 -7.81
C ASN A 74 10.83 -17.54 -8.43
N GLU A 75 9.61 -17.09 -8.74
CA GLU A 75 9.31 -15.74 -9.23
C GLU A 75 9.48 -14.68 -8.14
N LEU A 76 9.38 -15.07 -6.87
CA LEU A 76 9.58 -14.17 -5.73
C LEU A 76 11.05 -13.75 -5.63
N LYS A 77 11.39 -12.60 -6.22
CA LYS A 77 12.71 -11.97 -6.12
C LYS A 77 12.87 -11.06 -4.91
N SER A 78 11.75 -10.54 -4.43
CA SER A 78 11.68 -9.72 -3.23
C SER A 78 12.12 -10.47 -1.98
N ASP A 79 12.80 -9.75 -1.08
CA ASP A 79 13.03 -10.21 0.28
C ASP A 79 11.73 -10.11 1.09
N LEU A 80 11.27 -11.25 1.63
CA LEU A 80 10.04 -11.34 2.42
C LEU A 80 10.10 -10.51 3.70
N SER A 81 11.30 -10.25 4.24
CA SER A 81 11.49 -9.46 5.47
C SER A 81 11.06 -8.00 5.31
N LEU A 82 10.87 -7.54 4.07
CA LEU A 82 10.42 -6.19 3.75
C LEU A 82 8.91 -6.04 3.86
N TYR A 83 8.15 -7.14 3.93
CA TYR A 83 6.69 -7.15 3.84
C TYR A 83 6.04 -7.59 5.14
N ARG A 84 4.79 -7.16 5.35
CA ARG A 84 4.01 -7.50 6.55
C ARG A 84 3.49 -8.92 6.56
N ALA A 85 3.19 -9.46 5.38
CA ALA A 85 2.57 -10.76 5.22
C ALA A 85 2.72 -11.28 3.79
N ILE A 86 2.46 -12.58 3.63
CA ILE A 86 2.13 -13.18 2.34
C ILE A 86 0.72 -13.76 2.42
N THR A 87 -0.03 -13.64 1.32
CA THR A 87 -1.27 -14.39 1.10
C THR A 87 -1.01 -15.47 0.07
N LEU A 88 -1.38 -16.70 0.39
CA LEU A 88 -1.36 -17.84 -0.50
C LEU A 88 -2.81 -18.14 -0.90
N GLN A 89 -3.10 -18.05 -2.18
CA GLN A 89 -4.46 -18.22 -2.70
C GLN A 89 -4.53 -19.42 -3.63
N SER A 90 -5.44 -20.34 -3.35
CA SER A 90 -5.73 -21.47 -4.24
C SER A 90 -6.35 -20.96 -5.55
N PRO A 91 -6.06 -21.60 -6.70
CA PRO A 91 -6.73 -21.30 -7.97
C PRO A 91 -8.17 -21.82 -8.04
N SER A 92 -8.63 -22.59 -7.04
CA SER A 92 -10.00 -23.14 -7.00
C SER A 92 -11.08 -22.05 -7.00
N GLU A 93 -12.27 -22.38 -7.53
CA GLU A 93 -13.46 -21.50 -7.48
C GLU A 93 -13.90 -21.19 -6.05
N VAL A 94 -13.50 -22.02 -5.09
CA VAL A 94 -13.59 -21.73 -3.65
C VAL A 94 -12.42 -20.84 -3.29
N ILE A 95 -12.70 -19.60 -2.90
CA ILE A 95 -11.70 -18.65 -2.37
C ILE A 95 -11.30 -19.14 -0.97
N GLU A 96 -10.45 -20.17 -0.90
CA GLU A 96 -9.66 -20.44 0.29
C GLU A 96 -8.29 -19.78 0.12
N ARG A 97 -7.91 -18.99 1.13
CA ARG A 97 -6.62 -18.33 1.24
C ARG A 97 -5.99 -18.61 2.59
N VAL A 98 -4.67 -18.48 2.61
CA VAL A 98 -3.86 -18.51 3.82
C VAL A 98 -3.12 -17.21 3.93
N LEU A 99 -3.29 -16.52 5.04
CA LEU A 99 -2.55 -15.32 5.38
C LEU A 99 -1.45 -15.71 6.37
N ILE A 100 -0.20 -15.40 6.04
CA ILE A 100 0.96 -15.63 6.91
C ILE A 100 1.54 -14.26 7.23
N GLN A 101 1.35 -13.83 8.47
CA GLN A 101 1.77 -12.52 8.94
C GLN A 101 3.15 -12.60 9.61
N PHE A 102 3.94 -11.55 9.39
CA PHE A 102 5.31 -11.45 9.85
C PHE A 102 5.47 -10.31 10.86
N ASP A 103 6.29 -10.56 11.88
CA ASP A 103 6.69 -9.55 12.87
C ASP A 103 8.06 -9.93 13.42
N GLN A 104 8.90 -8.95 13.74
CA GLN A 104 10.24 -9.17 14.30
C GLN A 104 11.06 -10.24 13.54
N ASN A 105 11.00 -10.21 12.21
CA ASN A 105 11.67 -11.16 11.31
C ASN A 105 11.27 -12.65 11.47
N LYS A 106 10.07 -12.92 12.00
CA LYS A 106 9.50 -14.27 12.13
C LYS A 106 8.03 -14.32 11.75
N VAL A 107 7.49 -15.53 11.56
CA VAL A 107 6.05 -15.77 11.44
C VAL A 107 5.38 -15.50 12.79
N LYS A 108 4.45 -14.56 12.80
CA LYS A 108 3.67 -14.18 13.98
C LYS A 108 2.33 -14.90 14.05
N GLU A 109 1.67 -15.01 12.91
CA GLU A 109 0.31 -15.50 12.82
C GLU A 109 0.09 -16.18 11.47
N ILE A 110 -0.71 -17.25 11.47
CA ILE A 110 -1.14 -17.96 10.27
C ILE A 110 -2.64 -18.11 10.38
N GLU A 111 -3.37 -17.67 9.37
CA GLU A 111 -4.81 -17.79 9.32
C GLU A 111 -5.24 -18.38 7.98
N LYS A 112 -6.31 -19.18 7.98
CA LYS A 112 -6.84 -19.83 6.78
C LYS A 112 -8.35 -19.68 6.72
N GLY A 113 -8.87 -19.50 5.51
CA GLY A 113 -10.30 -19.47 5.25
C GLY A 113 -10.64 -18.67 3.99
N GLY A 114 -11.91 -18.32 3.85
CA GLY A 114 -12.40 -17.51 2.73
C GLY A 114 -12.79 -16.11 3.16
N ALA A 115 -14.09 -15.88 3.33
CA ALA A 115 -14.62 -14.60 3.81
C ALA A 115 -14.13 -14.30 5.24
N LEU A 116 -14.15 -15.31 6.11
CA LEU A 116 -13.59 -15.26 7.46
C LEU A 116 -12.34 -16.12 7.52
N LEU A 117 -11.32 -15.60 8.20
CA LEU A 117 -10.06 -16.29 8.45
C LEU A 117 -10.07 -16.84 9.88
N ASN A 118 -9.59 -18.08 10.03
CA ASN A 118 -9.43 -18.73 11.32
C ASN A 118 -7.94 -18.96 11.61
N PRO A 119 -7.45 -18.72 12.84
CA PRO A 119 -6.07 -18.99 13.20
C PRO A 119 -5.75 -20.49 13.10
N ILE A 120 -4.57 -20.82 12.60
CA ILE A 120 -4.02 -22.17 12.55
C ILE A 120 -2.56 -22.17 13.03
N ALA A 121 -2.08 -23.29 13.57
CA ALA A 121 -0.73 -23.37 14.14
C ALA A 121 0.38 -23.55 13.08
N LYS A 122 0.02 -24.11 11.92
CA LYS A 122 0.95 -24.34 10.80
C LYS A 122 0.19 -24.45 9.49
N TRP A 123 0.88 -24.19 8.38
CA TRP A 123 0.36 -24.45 7.05
C TRP A 123 1.43 -25.03 6.11
N PRO A 124 1.14 -26.08 5.33
CA PRO A 124 -0.10 -26.84 5.33
C PRO A 124 -0.31 -27.73 6.56
N GLU A 125 -1.55 -27.95 6.98
CA GLU A 125 -1.84 -28.67 8.24
C GLU A 125 -1.51 -30.17 8.18
N ASN A 126 -1.54 -30.76 6.99
CA ASN A 126 -1.37 -32.19 6.73
C ASN A 126 0.06 -32.61 6.34
N MET A 127 1.03 -31.70 6.38
CA MET A 127 2.43 -31.98 6.04
C MET A 127 3.31 -32.06 7.31
N SER A 128 4.51 -32.64 7.17
CA SER A 128 5.51 -32.68 8.24
C SER A 128 6.04 -31.28 8.56
N ASP A 129 6.58 -31.09 9.77
CA ASP A 129 7.00 -29.76 10.21
C ASP A 129 8.14 -29.17 9.35
N GLU A 130 8.98 -30.02 8.75
CA GLU A 130 10.03 -29.60 7.80
C GLU A 130 9.47 -29.03 6.49
N ALA A 131 8.26 -29.44 6.11
CA ALA A 131 7.57 -29.03 4.89
C ALA A 131 6.35 -28.14 5.16
N THR A 132 6.31 -27.49 6.32
CA THR A 132 5.25 -26.54 6.69
C THR A 132 5.85 -25.26 7.23
N ILE A 133 5.08 -24.18 7.11
CA ILE A 133 5.33 -22.91 7.77
C ILE A 133 4.67 -22.97 9.14
N LEU A 134 5.45 -22.77 10.18
CA LEU A 134 5.03 -22.79 11.58
C LEU A 134 5.08 -21.38 12.17
N LEU A 135 4.32 -21.17 13.24
CA LEU A 135 4.51 -19.99 14.09
C LEU A 135 5.95 -19.92 14.59
N ASN A 136 6.49 -18.70 14.64
CA ASN A 136 7.87 -18.38 14.98
C ASN A 136 8.95 -18.86 14.01
N ASP A 137 8.60 -19.42 12.84
CA ASP A 137 9.59 -19.66 11.80
C ASP A 137 10.33 -18.36 11.44
N PRO A 138 11.65 -18.39 11.24
CA PRO A 138 12.40 -17.23 10.74
C PRO A 138 11.99 -16.94 9.29
N ILE A 139 11.81 -15.65 8.95
CA ILE A 139 11.37 -15.23 7.61
C ILE A 139 12.32 -15.74 6.51
N ASP A 140 13.63 -15.75 6.77
CA ASP A 140 14.66 -16.15 5.79
C ASP A 140 14.47 -17.59 5.30
N GLY A 141 13.84 -18.47 6.10
CA GLY A 141 13.54 -19.85 5.75
C GLY A 141 12.24 -20.04 4.96
N ILE A 142 11.37 -19.04 4.93
CA ILE A 142 10.00 -19.18 4.39
C ILE A 142 9.99 -19.47 2.91
N LYS A 143 10.87 -18.83 2.13
CA LYS A 143 10.96 -19.10 0.68
C LYS A 143 11.29 -20.57 0.39
N GLN A 144 12.20 -21.16 1.16
CA GLN A 144 12.56 -22.57 1.00
C GLN A 144 11.39 -23.50 1.37
N LYS A 145 10.64 -23.17 2.43
CA LYS A 145 9.44 -23.91 2.82
C LYS A 145 8.36 -23.84 1.75
N LEU A 146 8.11 -22.65 1.18
CA LEU A 146 7.21 -22.48 0.04
C LEU A 146 7.64 -23.34 -1.16
N LEU A 147 8.93 -23.40 -1.47
CA LEU A 147 9.44 -24.27 -2.54
C LEU A 147 9.14 -25.75 -2.27
N SER A 148 9.32 -26.21 -1.03
CA SER A 148 9.00 -27.59 -0.64
C SER A 148 7.50 -27.88 -0.73
N ILE A 149 6.66 -26.97 -0.24
CA ILE A 149 5.19 -27.09 -0.31
C ILE A 149 4.72 -27.16 -1.76
N TYR A 150 5.29 -26.33 -2.63
CA TYR A 150 4.95 -26.28 -4.06
C TYR A 150 5.27 -27.58 -4.83
N GLN A 151 6.14 -28.46 -4.29
CA GLN A 151 6.39 -29.77 -4.90
C GLN A 151 5.24 -30.77 -4.66
N ASP A 152 4.37 -30.53 -3.67
CA ASP A 152 3.22 -31.39 -3.42
C ASP A 152 2.11 -31.09 -4.46
N PRO A 153 1.61 -32.09 -5.20
CA PRO A 153 0.55 -31.90 -6.19
C PRO A 153 -0.76 -31.31 -5.65
N THR A 154 -0.99 -31.35 -4.34
CA THR A 154 -2.14 -30.73 -3.66
C THR A 154 -2.01 -29.22 -3.61
N TYR A 155 -0.77 -28.72 -3.51
CA TYR A 155 -0.45 -27.30 -3.35
C TYR A 155 0.23 -26.72 -4.59
N LYS A 156 0.32 -27.48 -5.69
CA LYS A 156 0.70 -26.90 -6.98
C LYS A 156 -0.32 -25.81 -7.36
N ASP A 157 0.16 -24.79 -8.04
CA ASP A 157 -0.66 -23.70 -8.60
C ASP A 157 -1.23 -22.67 -7.61
N TYR A 158 -0.85 -22.67 -6.32
CA TYR A 158 -1.18 -21.53 -5.46
C TYR A 158 -0.50 -20.24 -5.96
N LYS A 159 -1.18 -19.13 -5.76
CA LYS A 159 -0.66 -17.79 -6.05
C LYS A 159 -0.13 -17.15 -4.78
N ILE A 160 1.01 -16.47 -4.87
CA ILE A 160 1.60 -15.72 -3.76
C ILE A 160 1.33 -14.24 -3.99
N ILE A 161 0.78 -13.60 -2.98
CA ILE A 161 0.50 -12.16 -2.97
C ILE A 161 1.27 -11.56 -1.79
N LEU A 162 2.14 -10.59 -2.08
CA LEU A 162 2.80 -9.80 -1.05
C LEU A 162 1.85 -8.72 -0.56
N SER A 163 1.75 -8.56 0.76
CA SER A 163 0.95 -7.48 1.35
C SER A 163 1.70 -6.14 1.35
N ASN A 164 1.23 -5.19 2.16
CA ASN A 164 1.88 -3.90 2.36
C ASN A 164 3.32 -4.07 2.84
N LYS A 165 4.18 -3.19 2.36
CA LYS A 165 5.58 -3.11 2.75
C LYS A 165 5.71 -2.30 4.03
N TRP A 166 6.63 -2.72 4.89
CA TRP A 166 7.12 -1.91 6.01
C TRP A 166 7.93 -0.73 5.47
N LEU A 167 7.51 0.49 5.79
CA LEU A 167 8.15 1.70 5.29
C LEU A 167 9.52 1.93 5.93
N GLU A 168 9.70 1.56 7.19
CA GLU A 168 11.00 1.59 7.88
C GLU A 168 12.08 0.72 7.23
N LYS A 169 11.69 -0.32 6.47
CA LYS A 169 12.62 -1.22 5.81
C LYS A 169 13.21 -0.58 4.53
N PRO A 170 14.37 -1.04 4.03
CA PRO A 170 14.96 -0.53 2.79
C PRO A 170 14.02 -0.65 1.57
N PHE A 171 14.27 0.17 0.55
CA PHE A 171 13.56 0.09 -0.73
C PHE A 171 13.70 -1.30 -1.37
N ASP A 172 12.59 -1.87 -1.84
CA ASP A 172 12.61 -3.07 -2.68
C ASP A 172 12.62 -2.65 -4.15
N THR A 173 13.64 -3.05 -4.89
CA THR A 173 13.76 -2.71 -6.32
C THR A 173 12.61 -3.22 -7.17
N ASP A 174 11.94 -4.31 -6.75
CA ASP A 174 10.74 -4.80 -7.46
C ASP A 174 9.62 -3.75 -7.50
N MET A 175 9.54 -2.87 -6.49
CA MET A 175 8.48 -1.87 -6.40
C MET A 175 8.49 -0.87 -7.57
N ALA A 176 9.65 -0.65 -8.18
CA ALA A 176 9.79 0.23 -9.34
C ALA A 176 9.04 -0.29 -10.57
N ASN A 177 8.68 -1.57 -10.60
CA ASN A 177 7.93 -2.18 -11.71
C ASN A 177 6.42 -1.87 -11.67
N TYR A 178 5.93 -1.19 -10.63
CA TYR A 178 4.51 -0.88 -10.46
C TYR A 178 4.25 0.62 -10.52
N ASN A 179 3.26 0.98 -11.33
CA ASN A 179 2.94 2.38 -11.62
C ASN A 179 2.08 3.06 -10.56
N GLU A 180 1.69 2.36 -9.49
CA GLU A 180 0.82 2.92 -8.48
C GLU A 180 1.14 2.38 -7.09
N TRP A 181 1.41 3.29 -6.16
CA TRP A 181 1.56 3.01 -4.73
C TRP A 181 0.50 3.75 -3.95
N ASN A 182 0.17 3.26 -2.75
CA ASN A 182 -0.81 3.92 -1.89
C ASN A 182 -0.44 3.82 -0.41
N PHE A 183 -0.87 4.80 0.37
CA PHE A 183 -0.77 4.78 1.82
C PHE A 183 -1.89 5.61 2.43
N THR A 184 -2.15 5.36 3.70
CA THR A 184 -3.14 6.09 4.48
C THR A 184 -2.52 6.66 5.74
N PHE A 185 -3.03 7.79 6.21
CA PHE A 185 -2.73 8.31 7.52
C PHE A 185 -3.91 9.10 8.05
N ASP A 186 -4.05 9.11 9.37
CA ASP A 186 -5.11 9.85 10.04
C ASP A 186 -4.56 11.14 10.65
N THR A 187 -5.46 12.07 10.98
CA THR A 187 -5.13 13.34 11.63
C THR A 187 -6.22 13.66 12.63
N ASP A 188 -5.81 13.95 13.87
CA ASP A 188 -6.73 14.41 14.90
C ASP A 188 -7.17 15.85 14.58
N ILE A 189 -8.48 16.06 14.40
CA ILE A 189 -9.05 17.38 14.12
C ILE A 189 -9.54 17.99 15.43
N SER A 190 -10.29 17.20 16.21
CA SER A 190 -10.77 17.56 17.53
C SER A 190 -11.00 16.28 18.37
N THR A 191 -11.45 16.44 19.62
CA THR A 191 -11.77 15.31 20.50
C THR A 191 -12.92 14.42 20.00
N SER A 192 -13.71 14.87 19.04
CA SER A 192 -14.85 14.14 18.50
C SER A 192 -14.79 13.95 16.99
N ARG A 193 -13.66 14.29 16.35
CA ARG A 193 -13.48 14.24 14.90
C ARG A 193 -12.09 13.83 14.49
N SER A 194 -12.03 12.92 13.54
CA SER A 194 -10.81 12.45 12.90
C SER A 194 -10.86 12.72 11.40
N GLY A 195 -9.72 13.09 10.84
CA GLY A 195 -9.50 13.18 9.41
C GLY A 195 -8.77 11.94 8.92
N SER A 196 -9.19 11.38 7.79
CA SER A 196 -8.48 10.27 7.15
C SER A 196 -8.04 10.67 5.75
N SER A 197 -6.75 10.45 5.48
CA SER A 197 -6.13 10.70 4.18
C SER A 197 -5.82 9.39 3.49
N SER A 198 -6.37 9.19 2.29
CA SER A 198 -5.96 8.15 1.35
C SER A 198 -5.14 8.78 0.22
N VAL A 199 -3.91 8.34 0.04
CA VAL A 199 -2.98 8.92 -0.93
C VAL A 199 -2.56 7.87 -1.93
N TYR A 200 -2.68 8.21 -3.22
CA TYR A 200 -2.27 7.38 -4.35
C TYR A 200 -1.17 8.10 -5.14
N LEU A 201 -0.07 7.40 -5.39
CA LEU A 201 1.09 7.88 -6.10
C LEU A 201 1.17 7.19 -7.44
N PHE A 202 1.10 7.94 -8.53
CA PHE A 202 1.12 7.38 -9.88
C PHE A 202 2.44 7.68 -10.58
N PHE A 203 3.10 6.63 -11.04
CA PHE A 203 4.36 6.71 -11.78
C PHE A 203 4.11 6.56 -13.28
N LYS A 204 4.86 7.34 -14.06
CA LYS A 204 4.90 7.26 -15.52
C LYS A 204 6.33 7.51 -15.97
N ASN A 205 6.87 6.63 -16.81
CA ASN A 205 8.25 6.68 -17.26
C ASN A 205 9.25 6.76 -16.09
N ASP A 206 9.07 5.90 -15.08
CA ASP A 206 9.91 5.83 -13.86
C ASP A 206 9.97 7.12 -13.05
N LYS A 207 8.92 7.94 -13.14
CA LYS A 207 8.82 9.23 -12.47
C LYS A 207 7.44 9.43 -11.86
N LEU A 208 7.39 9.96 -10.64
CA LEU A 208 6.15 10.37 -10.00
C LEU A 208 5.48 11.44 -10.85
N SER A 209 4.30 11.13 -11.35
CA SER A 209 3.57 11.96 -12.30
C SER A 209 2.32 12.59 -11.70
N LYS A 210 1.75 11.96 -10.68
CA LYS A 210 0.55 12.45 -10.00
C LYS A 210 0.51 11.97 -8.55
N ILE A 211 0.12 12.85 -7.65
CA ILE A 211 -0.33 12.51 -6.30
C ILE A 211 -1.82 12.78 -6.25
N GLN A 212 -2.62 11.75 -5.95
CA GLN A 212 -4.03 11.93 -5.63
C GLN A 212 -4.21 11.81 -4.14
N HIS A 213 -4.80 12.84 -3.52
CA HIS A 213 -5.12 12.85 -2.10
C HIS A 213 -6.63 12.92 -1.95
N ILE A 214 -7.19 11.93 -1.26
CA ILE A 214 -8.59 11.88 -0.88
C ILE A 214 -8.65 12.06 0.64
N TYR A 215 -9.34 13.09 1.08
CA TYR A 215 -9.48 13.45 2.49
C TYR A 215 -10.94 13.36 2.93
N ASN A 216 -11.17 12.70 4.05
CA ASN A 216 -12.47 12.58 4.70
C ASN A 216 -12.38 13.06 6.14
N GLU A 217 -13.48 13.58 6.67
CA GLU A 217 -13.66 13.82 8.10
C GLU A 217 -14.80 12.95 8.61
N ASN A 218 -14.58 12.30 9.75
CA ASN A 218 -15.57 11.44 10.38
C ASN A 218 -15.69 11.81 11.87
N ASP A 219 -16.92 11.79 12.38
CA ASP A 219 -17.14 11.88 13.81
C ASP A 219 -16.62 10.60 14.47
N THR A 220 -15.88 10.75 15.57
CA THR A 220 -15.37 9.61 16.33
C THR A 220 -16.43 9.19 17.36
N MET A 221 -16.91 7.96 17.28
CA MET A 221 -17.76 7.41 18.33
C MET A 221 -16.88 7.04 19.53
N ASN A 222 -17.08 7.74 20.66
CA ASN A 222 -16.50 7.39 21.95
C ASN A 222 -17.22 6.17 22.55
#